data_AF-A0A3Q0HES9-F1
#
_entry.id   AF-A0A3Q0HES9-F1
#
_cell.length_a   1.000
_cell.length_b   1.000
_cell.length_c   1.000
_cell.angle_alpha   90.00
_cell.angle_beta   90.00
_cell.angle_gamma   90.00
#
_symmetry.space_group_name_H-M   'P 1'
#
loop_
_entity.id
_entity.type
_entity.pdbx_description
1 polymer ?
#
loop_
_entity_poly.entity_id
_entity_poly.type
_entity_poly.pdbx_seq_one_letter_code
_entity_poly.pdbx_strand_id
1 'polypeptide(L)'
;MEDFMKRINCYQSSYQPLDPDDYDRDLSLIKVIDVGRRFLVNRVQDHIQSRIVYYLMNIHVQPRTIYLCRHGESEFNLKGQIGGDSGLSNRGKKFSISLKKFVEEQNLKDLKVWTSQMKRTIQTAEALKLPYEQWKALNEIDAGVCEEMTYEEIKEQYPEEFALRDQDKYYYRYPSGESYQDLVQRLEPVIMELERQENVLVICHQAVMRCLLAYFLDKSAAEMPYLKCPLHTVLKLTPVAYGCRVESICLNVEAVNTHRERSEEAKKGPNPLMRRNSVTPLASPEPTKKPRINSFEEHVASSSAALPVCMPQEVPTQLPGQPLLGKACLT
;
A
#
# COMPACT_ATOMS: atom_id res chain seq x y z
N MET A 1 32.66 4.41 3.59
CA MET A 1 32.43 4.96 4.94
C MET A 1 33.36 6.13 5.24
N GLU A 2 34.68 5.97 5.07
CA GLU A 2 35.66 7.02 5.36
C GLU A 2 35.43 8.32 4.57
N ASP A 3 35.18 8.23 3.26
CA ASP A 3 34.87 9.38 2.40
C ASP A 3 33.63 10.17 2.89
N PHE A 4 32.58 9.45 3.31
CA PHE A 4 31.36 10.07 3.82
C PHE A 4 31.61 10.85 5.12
N MET A 5 32.45 10.33 6.01
CA MET A 5 32.85 11.04 7.23
C MET A 5 33.67 12.28 6.93
N LYS A 6 34.60 12.22 5.95
CA LYS A 6 35.34 13.41 5.49
C LYS A 6 34.38 14.48 4.98
N ARG A 7 33.39 14.07 4.18
CA ARG A 7 32.36 14.98 3.67
C ARG A 7 31.54 15.64 4.80
N ILE A 8 31.13 14.88 5.82
CA ILE A 8 30.44 15.44 7.01
C ILE A 8 31.31 16.50 7.70
N ASN A 9 32.60 16.21 7.92
CA ASN A 9 33.51 17.13 8.57
C ASN A 9 33.66 18.45 7.80
N CYS A 10 33.58 18.42 6.46
CA CYS A 10 33.58 19.64 5.65
C CYS A 10 32.38 20.55 5.94
N TYR A 11 31.20 20.00 6.27
CA TYR A 11 30.02 20.81 6.61
C TYR A 11 30.09 21.35 8.04
N GLN A 12 30.72 20.63 8.98
CA GLN A 12 30.80 21.04 10.39
C GLN A 12 31.45 22.41 10.60
N SER A 13 32.42 22.79 9.76
CA SER A 13 33.14 24.07 9.90
C SER A 13 32.28 25.30 9.63
N SER A 14 31.18 25.16 8.89
CA SER A 14 30.31 26.26 8.45
C SER A 14 28.85 26.07 8.89
N TYR A 15 28.50 24.94 9.49
CA TYR A 15 27.14 24.65 9.89
C TYR A 15 26.71 25.49 11.10
N GLN A 16 25.69 26.32 10.90
CA GLN A 16 25.01 27.08 11.94
C GLN A 16 23.62 26.45 12.16
N PRO A 17 23.39 25.75 13.29
CA PRO A 17 22.06 25.24 13.60
C PRO A 17 21.07 26.40 13.80
N LEU A 18 19.80 26.17 13.47
CA LEU A 18 18.75 27.14 13.76
C LEU A 18 18.71 27.47 15.26
N ASP A 19 18.64 28.77 15.54
CA ASP A 19 18.62 29.40 16.87
C ASP A 19 17.29 30.17 17.09
N PRO A 20 16.24 29.48 17.55
CA PRO A 20 14.92 30.07 17.74
C PRO A 20 14.85 31.04 18.94
N ASP A 21 15.87 31.11 19.78
CA ASP A 21 15.88 31.99 20.95
C ASP A 21 16.38 33.41 20.58
N ASP A 22 17.22 33.53 19.55
CA ASP A 22 17.79 34.80 19.09
C ASP A 22 17.58 35.05 17.59
N TYR A 23 18.52 34.63 16.73
CA TYR A 23 18.57 35.01 15.31
C TYR A 23 17.36 34.53 14.49
N ASP A 24 16.85 33.34 14.77
CA ASP A 24 15.75 32.71 14.03
C ASP A 24 14.39 32.80 14.76
N ARG A 25 14.27 33.69 15.76
CA ARG A 25 13.06 33.80 16.61
C ARG A 25 11.76 34.02 15.86
N ASP A 26 11.82 34.72 14.73
CA ASP A 26 10.64 35.03 13.92
C ASP A 26 10.29 33.96 12.88
N LEU A 27 11.12 32.92 12.72
CA LEU A 27 10.92 31.86 11.73
C LEU A 27 10.01 30.74 12.22
N SER A 28 9.17 30.23 11.31
CA SER A 28 8.39 29.01 11.50
C SER A 28 9.24 27.78 11.21
N LEU A 29 9.52 26.96 12.24
CA LEU A 29 10.42 25.82 12.12
C LEU A 29 10.08 24.69 13.08
N ILE A 30 10.57 23.50 12.75
CA ILE A 30 10.65 22.34 13.65
C ILE A 30 12.07 21.76 13.59
N LYS A 31 12.70 21.61 14.75
CA LYS A 31 13.99 20.94 14.93
C LYS A 31 13.75 19.58 15.56
N VAL A 32 14.02 18.52 14.79
CA VAL A 32 13.93 17.13 15.23
C VAL A 32 15.30 16.71 15.77
N ILE A 33 15.36 16.30 17.04
CA ILE A 33 16.61 16.02 17.75
C ILE A 33 16.62 14.55 18.17
N ASP A 34 17.77 13.90 17.99
CA ASP A 34 18.01 12.49 18.31
C ASP A 34 16.92 11.57 17.75
N VAL A 35 16.63 11.71 16.44
CA VAL A 35 15.70 10.85 15.70
C VAL A 35 14.28 10.83 16.31
N GLY A 36 13.80 12.01 16.73
CA GLY A 36 12.45 12.18 17.26
C GLY A 36 12.32 11.99 18.76
N ARG A 37 13.44 11.87 19.50
CA ARG A 37 13.40 11.85 20.97
C ARG A 37 12.97 13.20 21.56
N ARG A 38 13.32 14.30 20.89
CA ARG A 38 12.94 15.66 21.29
C ARG A 38 12.65 16.52 20.07
N PHE A 39 11.72 17.44 20.24
CA PHE A 39 11.32 18.41 19.22
C PHE A 39 11.42 19.82 19.79
N LEU A 40 11.85 20.77 18.97
CA LEU A 40 11.68 22.20 19.21
C LEU A 40 10.85 22.75 18.05
N VAL A 41 9.68 23.31 18.36
CA VAL A 41 8.78 23.89 17.36
C VAL A 41 8.67 25.38 17.66
N ASN A 42 8.85 26.23 16.64
CA ASN A 42 8.69 27.68 16.76
C ASN A 42 7.67 28.19 15.74
N ARG A 43 6.79 29.10 16.18
CA ARG A 43 5.83 29.86 15.37
C ARG A 43 5.08 29.07 14.29
N VAL A 44 4.27 28.10 14.68
CA VAL A 44 3.31 27.45 13.77
C VAL A 44 2.26 28.47 13.33
N GLN A 45 2.15 28.74 12.02
CA GLN A 45 1.32 29.83 11.48
C GLN A 45 -0.07 29.37 11.03
N ASP A 46 -0.20 28.12 10.61
CA ASP A 46 -1.42 27.63 9.98
C ASP A 46 -1.69 26.15 10.31
N HIS A 47 -2.87 25.68 9.87
CA HIS A 47 -3.31 24.31 10.07
C HIS A 47 -2.38 23.29 9.42
N ILE A 48 -1.85 23.56 8.22
CA ILE A 48 -0.98 22.62 7.50
C ILE A 48 0.33 22.44 8.27
N GLN A 49 0.94 23.52 8.75
CA GLN A 49 2.14 23.47 9.58
C GLN A 49 1.89 22.69 10.87
N SER A 50 0.75 22.90 11.53
CA SER A 50 0.38 22.13 12.72
C SER A 50 0.26 20.63 12.43
N ARG A 51 -0.29 20.26 11.26
CA ARG A 51 -0.44 18.87 10.82
C ARG A 51 0.90 18.24 10.46
N ILE A 52 1.82 18.99 9.86
CA ILE A 52 3.21 18.55 9.61
C ILE A 52 3.93 18.26 10.93
N VAL A 53 3.83 19.18 11.89
CA VAL A 53 4.42 18.99 13.24
C VAL A 53 3.84 17.74 13.89
N TYR A 54 2.52 17.60 13.90
CA TYR A 54 1.84 16.42 14.44
C TYR A 54 2.36 15.14 13.77
N TYR A 55 2.43 15.07 12.44
CA TYR A 55 2.97 13.91 11.74
C TYR A 55 4.40 13.56 12.16
N LEU A 56 5.31 14.55 12.16
CA LEU A 56 6.72 14.35 12.52
C LEU A 56 6.92 13.88 13.97
N MET A 57 6.01 14.24 14.87
CA MET A 57 6.04 13.80 16.28
C MET A 57 5.55 12.36 16.49
N ASN A 58 4.90 11.76 15.49
CA ASN A 58 4.28 10.43 15.59
C ASN A 58 5.02 9.35 14.80
N ILE A 59 5.91 9.71 13.88
CA ILE A 59 6.71 8.73 13.12
C ILE A 59 7.93 8.24 13.90
N HIS A 60 8.38 7.02 13.58
CA HIS A 60 9.66 6.48 14.05
C HIS A 60 10.34 5.64 12.97
N VAL A 61 11.66 5.48 13.09
CA VAL A 61 12.49 4.74 12.11
C VAL A 61 12.83 3.31 12.54
N GLN A 62 12.26 2.83 13.65
CA GLN A 62 12.54 1.47 14.10
C GLN A 62 11.99 0.46 13.09
N PRO A 63 12.77 -0.57 12.71
CA PRO A 63 12.32 -1.61 11.79
C PRO A 63 11.07 -2.29 12.33
N ARG A 64 10.04 -2.39 11.47
CA ARG A 64 8.74 -2.98 11.81
C ARG A 64 8.09 -3.60 10.59
N THR A 65 7.05 -4.41 10.81
CA THR A 65 6.27 -5.01 9.72
C THR A 65 4.78 -4.73 9.91
N ILE A 66 4.15 -4.23 8.86
CA ILE A 66 2.70 -4.04 8.80
C ILE A 66 2.12 -5.12 7.88
N TYR A 67 1.10 -5.83 8.35
CA TYR A 67 0.39 -6.82 7.56
C TYR A 67 -1.00 -6.29 7.24
N LEU A 68 -1.35 -6.24 5.97
CA LEU A 68 -2.69 -5.88 5.51
C LEU A 68 -3.34 -7.11 4.89
N CYS A 69 -4.55 -7.44 5.31
CA CYS A 69 -5.39 -8.39 4.60
C CYS A 69 -6.86 -7.98 4.71
N ARG A 70 -7.67 -8.54 3.81
CA ARG A 70 -9.12 -8.46 3.94
C ARG A 70 -9.61 -9.50 4.93
N HIS A 71 -10.83 -9.33 5.42
CA HIS A 71 -11.60 -10.42 6.00
C HIS A 71 -11.58 -11.66 5.09
N GLY A 72 -11.82 -12.85 5.68
CA GLY A 72 -12.09 -14.05 4.89
C GLY A 72 -13.33 -13.86 4.00
N GLU A 73 -13.44 -14.62 2.91
CA GLU A 73 -14.60 -14.57 2.02
C GLU A 73 -15.92 -14.61 2.82
N SER A 74 -16.83 -13.69 2.51
CA SER A 74 -18.14 -13.57 3.14
C SER A 74 -19.27 -14.10 2.26
N GLU A 75 -20.45 -14.31 2.84
CA GLU A 75 -21.65 -14.72 2.10
C GLU A 75 -22.04 -13.70 1.02
N PHE A 76 -21.87 -12.40 1.26
CA PHE A 76 -22.13 -11.38 0.24
C PHE A 76 -21.10 -11.38 -0.88
N ASN A 77 -19.85 -11.76 -0.62
CA ASN A 77 -18.88 -11.93 -1.70
C ASN A 77 -19.31 -13.04 -2.66
N LEU A 78 -19.80 -14.17 -2.14
CA LEU A 78 -20.30 -15.27 -2.97
C LEU A 78 -21.46 -14.84 -3.87
N LYS A 79 -22.30 -13.92 -3.39
CA LYS A 79 -23.46 -13.38 -4.11
C LYS A 79 -23.12 -12.18 -5.00
N GLY A 80 -21.90 -11.65 -4.94
CA GLY A 80 -21.52 -10.42 -5.65
C GLY A 80 -22.12 -9.14 -5.06
N GLN A 81 -22.67 -9.18 -3.84
CA GLN A 81 -23.27 -8.03 -3.16
C GLN A 81 -22.19 -7.15 -2.50
N ILE A 82 -22.37 -5.83 -2.55
CA ILE A 82 -21.50 -4.85 -1.89
C ILE A 82 -22.06 -4.44 -0.52
N GLY A 83 -21.20 -3.92 0.37
CA GLY A 83 -21.64 -3.42 1.67
C GLY A 83 -22.11 -4.52 2.64
N GLY A 84 -23.09 -4.17 3.48
CA GLY A 84 -23.75 -5.00 4.47
C GLY A 84 -22.84 -5.53 5.58
N ASP A 85 -23.41 -6.39 6.44
CA ASP A 85 -22.70 -7.02 7.57
C ASP A 85 -22.81 -8.55 7.59
N SER A 86 -22.71 -9.16 6.40
CA SER A 86 -22.73 -10.62 6.28
C SER A 86 -21.50 -11.27 6.96
N GLY A 87 -21.70 -12.50 7.43
CA GLY A 87 -20.65 -13.30 8.05
C GLY A 87 -19.73 -14.01 7.04
N LEU A 88 -18.73 -14.72 7.56
CA LEU A 88 -17.81 -15.53 6.75
C LEU A 88 -18.49 -16.73 6.10
N SER A 89 -18.14 -16.99 4.84
CA SER A 89 -18.41 -18.24 4.14
C SER A 89 -17.60 -19.40 4.74
N ASN A 90 -17.89 -20.62 4.29
CA ASN A 90 -17.06 -21.79 4.65
C ASN A 90 -15.59 -21.62 4.23
N ARG A 91 -15.31 -20.97 3.10
CA ARG A 91 -13.93 -20.68 2.67
C ARG A 91 -13.32 -19.55 3.48
N GLY A 92 -14.08 -18.52 3.85
CA GLY A 92 -13.61 -17.46 4.75
C GLY A 92 -13.20 -17.97 6.13
N LYS A 93 -13.94 -18.94 6.68
CA LYS A 93 -13.56 -19.63 7.93
C LYS A 93 -12.25 -20.42 7.78
N LYS A 94 -12.07 -21.13 6.66
CA LYS A 94 -10.79 -21.83 6.35
C LYS A 94 -9.63 -20.85 6.23
N PHE A 95 -9.82 -19.72 5.55
CA PHE A 95 -8.80 -18.66 5.48
C PHE A 95 -8.42 -18.15 6.86
N SER A 96 -9.38 -17.95 7.75
CA SER A 96 -9.11 -17.46 9.11
C SER A 96 -8.23 -18.42 9.91
N ILE A 97 -8.38 -19.74 9.69
CA ILE A 97 -7.50 -20.77 10.26
C ILE A 97 -6.11 -20.74 9.60
N SER A 98 -6.02 -20.58 8.29
CA SER A 98 -4.73 -20.44 7.60
C SER A 98 -3.99 -19.16 8.02
N LEU A 99 -4.71 -18.06 8.23
CA LEU A 99 -4.15 -16.81 8.72
C LEU A 99 -3.59 -16.96 10.14
N LYS A 100 -4.27 -17.72 11.01
CA LYS A 100 -3.74 -18.07 12.33
C LYS A 100 -2.38 -18.76 12.21
N LYS A 101 -2.30 -19.83 11.40
CA LYS A 101 -1.05 -20.56 11.18
C LYS A 101 0.06 -19.66 10.64
N PHE A 102 -0.26 -18.84 9.65
CA PHE A 102 0.66 -17.86 9.09
C PHE A 102 1.21 -16.92 10.18
N VAL A 103 0.34 -16.35 11.03
CA VAL A 103 0.75 -15.46 12.12
C VAL A 103 1.64 -16.18 13.13
N GLU A 104 1.31 -17.42 13.51
CA GLU A 104 2.13 -18.25 14.41
C GLU A 104 3.51 -18.52 13.82
N GLU A 105 3.59 -18.81 12.52
CA GLU A 105 4.85 -19.06 11.79
C GLU A 105 5.73 -17.81 11.67
N GLN A 106 5.15 -16.60 11.62
CA GLN A 106 5.94 -15.36 11.61
C GLN A 106 6.64 -15.11 12.96
N ASN A 107 6.18 -15.73 14.06
CA ASN A 107 6.77 -15.61 15.40
C ASN A 107 7.06 -14.16 15.83
N LEU A 108 6.08 -13.28 15.60
CA LEU A 108 6.20 -11.85 15.88
C LEU A 108 6.01 -11.57 17.36
N LYS A 109 6.87 -10.73 17.93
CA LYS A 109 6.68 -10.17 19.27
C LYS A 109 5.66 -9.03 19.21
N ASP A 110 4.77 -9.00 20.20
CA ASP A 110 3.83 -7.92 20.46
C ASP A 110 2.98 -7.49 19.24
N LEU A 111 2.56 -8.47 18.42
CA LEU A 111 1.69 -8.21 17.28
C LEU A 111 0.35 -7.64 17.74
N LYS A 112 0.04 -6.42 17.30
CA LYS A 112 -1.31 -5.84 17.43
C LYS A 112 -2.19 -6.29 16.28
N VAL A 113 -3.45 -6.59 16.58
CA VAL A 113 -4.45 -6.96 15.57
C VAL A 113 -5.57 -5.94 15.58
N TRP A 114 -5.85 -5.34 14.43
CA TRP A 114 -6.96 -4.39 14.26
C TRP A 114 -7.99 -4.92 13.29
N THR A 115 -9.25 -4.72 13.63
CA THR A 115 -10.39 -5.06 12.78
C THR A 115 -11.28 -3.85 12.57
N SER A 116 -12.15 -3.95 11.57
CA SER A 116 -13.36 -3.12 11.56
C SER A 116 -14.36 -3.59 12.62
N GLN A 117 -15.48 -2.89 12.76
CA GLN A 117 -16.62 -3.31 13.57
C GLN A 117 -17.57 -4.28 12.82
N MET A 118 -17.27 -4.62 11.57
CA MET A 118 -18.09 -5.52 10.77
C MET A 118 -17.78 -6.99 11.11
N LYS A 119 -18.83 -7.80 11.18
CA LYS A 119 -18.82 -9.21 11.61
C LYS A 119 -17.75 -10.03 10.91
N ARG A 120 -17.59 -9.88 9.60
CA ARG A 120 -16.61 -10.63 8.80
C ARG A 120 -15.15 -10.39 9.21
N THR A 121 -14.76 -9.16 9.57
CA THR A 121 -13.37 -8.91 10.06
C THR A 121 -13.18 -9.44 11.47
N ILE A 122 -14.21 -9.30 12.31
CA ILE A 122 -14.21 -9.78 13.70
C ILE A 122 -14.08 -11.32 13.73
N GLN A 123 -14.90 -12.03 12.97
CA GLN A 123 -14.86 -13.50 12.87
C GLN A 123 -13.51 -14.01 12.36
N THR A 124 -12.84 -13.27 11.46
CA THR A 124 -11.49 -13.61 11.01
C THR A 124 -10.47 -13.44 12.14
N ALA A 125 -10.53 -12.37 12.91
CA ALA A 125 -9.64 -12.15 14.05
C ALA A 125 -9.88 -13.12 15.21
N GLU A 126 -11.12 -13.50 15.49
CA GLU A 126 -11.49 -14.47 16.54
C GLU A 126 -10.82 -15.85 16.35
N ALA A 127 -10.51 -16.21 15.10
CA ALA A 127 -9.79 -17.44 14.79
C ALA A 127 -8.33 -17.39 15.27
N LEU A 128 -7.71 -16.20 15.31
CA LEU A 128 -6.30 -16.02 15.68
C LEU A 128 -6.02 -16.34 17.16
N LYS A 129 -7.03 -16.21 18.03
CA LYS A 129 -6.89 -16.34 19.50
C LYS A 129 -5.89 -15.34 20.10
N LEU A 130 -5.81 -14.16 19.50
CA LEU A 130 -5.07 -12.99 19.99
C LEU A 130 -6.05 -11.89 20.38
N PRO A 131 -5.69 -10.98 21.30
CA PRO A 131 -6.47 -9.77 21.52
C PRO A 131 -6.48 -8.93 20.24
N TYR A 132 -7.62 -8.31 19.94
CA TYR A 132 -7.77 -7.43 18.79
C TYR A 132 -8.59 -6.19 19.17
N GLU A 133 -8.34 -5.09 18.46
CA GLU A 133 -9.02 -3.82 18.66
C GLU A 133 -9.93 -3.52 17.47
N GLN A 134 -11.16 -3.10 17.75
CA GLN A 134 -12.14 -2.79 16.71
C GLN A 134 -12.18 -1.28 16.45
N TRP A 135 -11.94 -0.90 15.20
CA TRP A 135 -11.93 0.50 14.76
C TRP A 135 -13.09 0.74 13.81
N LYS A 136 -14.04 1.60 14.19
CA LYS A 136 -15.13 2.01 13.28
C LYS A 136 -14.60 2.63 11.99
N ALA A 137 -13.48 3.36 12.08
CA ALA A 137 -12.79 3.94 10.94
C ALA A 137 -12.26 2.90 9.93
N LEU A 138 -12.18 1.62 10.30
CA LEU A 138 -11.82 0.51 9.40
C LEU A 138 -13.04 -0.16 8.74
N ASN A 139 -14.28 0.29 9.00
CA ASN A 139 -15.46 -0.23 8.28
C ASN A 139 -15.33 0.03 6.78
N GLU A 140 -15.91 -0.87 5.97
CA GLU A 140 -15.90 -0.72 4.51
C GLU A 140 -16.52 0.63 4.09
N ILE A 141 -16.20 1.06 2.87
CA ILE A 141 -16.87 2.22 2.26
C ILE A 141 -18.39 2.04 2.29
N ASP A 142 -19.10 3.06 2.78
CA ASP A 142 -20.56 3.07 2.83
C ASP A 142 -21.12 3.31 1.41
N ALA A 143 -21.84 2.33 0.86
CA ALA A 143 -22.48 2.43 -0.44
C ALA A 143 -23.86 3.14 -0.38
N GLY A 144 -24.30 3.60 0.79
CA GLY A 144 -25.53 4.35 0.99
C GLY A 144 -26.75 3.57 0.50
N VAL A 145 -27.51 4.15 -0.42
CA VAL A 145 -28.70 3.49 -1.01
C VAL A 145 -28.37 2.24 -1.82
N CYS A 146 -27.10 2.02 -2.17
CA CYS A 146 -26.61 0.86 -2.92
C CYS A 146 -26.05 -0.27 -2.03
N GLU A 147 -26.19 -0.17 -0.71
CA GLU A 147 -25.84 -1.25 0.21
C GLU A 147 -26.61 -2.54 -0.10
N GLU A 148 -25.95 -3.69 0.08
CA GLU A 148 -26.49 -5.04 -0.15
C GLU A 148 -26.90 -5.37 -1.60
N MET A 149 -26.63 -4.48 -2.56
CA MET A 149 -26.90 -4.71 -3.98
C MET A 149 -25.70 -5.34 -4.70
N THR A 150 -25.96 -6.05 -5.79
CA THR A 150 -24.97 -6.44 -6.79
C THR A 150 -24.66 -5.28 -7.73
N TYR A 151 -23.52 -5.32 -8.44
CA TYR A 151 -23.22 -4.28 -9.44
C TYR A 151 -24.19 -4.29 -10.62
N GLU A 152 -24.73 -5.46 -10.97
CA GLU A 152 -25.77 -5.64 -11.97
C GLU A 152 -27.06 -4.93 -11.56
N GLU A 153 -27.53 -5.14 -10.32
CA GLU A 153 -28.72 -4.45 -9.78
C GLU A 153 -28.51 -2.93 -9.72
N ILE A 154 -27.31 -2.45 -9.32
CA ILE A 154 -27.01 -1.02 -9.30
C ILE A 154 -27.06 -0.46 -10.72
N LYS A 155 -26.53 -1.18 -11.71
CA LYS A 155 -26.54 -0.73 -13.11
C LYS A 155 -27.96 -0.66 -13.67
N GLU A 156 -28.84 -1.57 -13.27
CA GLU A 156 -30.24 -1.59 -13.71
C GLU A 156 -31.09 -0.52 -13.01
N GLN A 157 -30.94 -0.36 -11.69
CA GLN A 157 -31.76 0.55 -10.88
C GLN A 157 -31.24 2.00 -10.89
N TYR A 158 -29.91 2.18 -10.94
CA TYR A 158 -29.23 3.48 -10.88
C TYR A 158 -28.19 3.61 -12.02
N PRO A 159 -28.61 3.57 -13.30
CA PRO A 159 -27.67 3.56 -14.44
C PRO A 159 -26.79 4.80 -14.52
N GLU A 160 -27.32 5.97 -14.16
CA GLU A 160 -26.57 7.23 -14.14
C GLU A 160 -25.47 7.22 -13.08
N GLU A 161 -25.80 6.81 -11.85
CA GLU A 161 -24.84 6.67 -10.73
C GLU A 161 -23.74 5.66 -11.06
N PHE A 162 -24.09 4.52 -11.66
CA PHE A 162 -23.13 3.52 -12.11
C PHE A 162 -22.12 4.12 -13.12
N ALA A 163 -22.61 4.90 -14.08
CA ALA A 163 -21.76 5.55 -15.09
C ALA A 163 -20.89 6.66 -14.49
N LEU A 164 -21.44 7.50 -13.60
CA LEU A 164 -20.68 8.55 -12.90
C LEU A 164 -19.54 7.96 -12.07
N ARG A 165 -19.82 6.87 -11.35
CA ARG A 165 -18.81 6.16 -10.56
C ARG A 165 -17.69 5.57 -11.41
N ASP A 166 -17.99 5.08 -12.61
CA ASP A 166 -16.97 4.56 -13.52
C ASP A 166 -16.09 5.65 -14.10
N GLN A 167 -16.65 6.84 -14.34
CA GLN A 167 -15.92 8.00 -14.87
C GLN A 167 -14.98 8.60 -13.83
N ASP A 168 -15.43 8.78 -12.59
CA ASP A 168 -14.65 9.39 -11.52
C ASP A 168 -14.78 8.64 -10.19
N LYS A 169 -14.20 7.43 -10.15
CA LYS A 169 -14.35 6.52 -9.01
C LYS A 169 -13.76 7.04 -7.69
N TYR A 170 -12.82 7.98 -7.74
CA TYR A 170 -12.21 8.52 -6.52
C TYR A 170 -13.10 9.56 -5.84
N TYR A 171 -13.61 10.53 -6.62
CA TYR A 171 -14.43 11.62 -6.10
C TYR A 171 -15.92 11.31 -6.07
N TYR A 172 -16.39 10.31 -6.83
CA TYR A 172 -17.77 9.86 -6.77
C TYR A 172 -18.15 9.44 -5.34
N ARG A 173 -19.22 10.04 -4.82
CA ARG A 173 -19.82 9.70 -3.53
C ARG A 173 -21.16 9.01 -3.80
N TYR A 174 -21.35 7.83 -3.22
CA TYR A 174 -22.67 7.18 -3.28
C TYR A 174 -23.76 8.06 -2.67
N PRO A 175 -25.00 8.04 -3.20
CA PRO A 175 -26.12 8.74 -2.56
C PRO A 175 -26.33 8.22 -1.13
N SER A 176 -26.29 9.14 -0.16
CA SER A 176 -26.32 8.83 1.28
C SER A 176 -25.18 7.92 1.77
N GLY A 177 -24.05 7.88 1.05
CA GLY A 177 -22.88 7.08 1.39
C GLY A 177 -21.58 7.87 1.28
N GLU A 178 -20.49 7.16 0.98
CA GLU A 178 -19.12 7.68 0.96
C GLU A 178 -18.48 7.65 -0.45
N SER A 179 -17.46 8.49 -0.63
CA SER A 179 -16.47 8.42 -1.70
C SER A 179 -15.14 7.84 -1.18
N TYR A 180 -14.20 7.53 -2.09
CA TYR A 180 -12.84 7.19 -1.67
C TYR A 180 -12.15 8.39 -0.98
N GLN A 181 -12.50 9.63 -1.34
CA GLN A 181 -12.00 10.82 -0.65
C GLN A 181 -12.45 10.89 0.81
N ASP A 182 -13.73 10.61 1.09
CA ASP A 182 -14.26 10.55 2.46
C ASP A 182 -13.57 9.44 3.25
N LEU A 183 -13.33 8.30 2.61
CA LEU A 183 -12.63 7.18 3.21
C LEU A 183 -11.19 7.52 3.61
N VAL A 184 -10.46 8.28 2.77
CA VAL A 184 -9.11 8.76 3.08
C VAL A 184 -9.13 9.68 4.31
N GLN A 185 -10.09 10.60 4.40
CA GLN A 185 -10.23 11.47 5.57
C GLN A 185 -10.55 10.67 6.84
N ARG A 186 -11.45 9.68 6.74
CA ARG A 186 -11.82 8.79 7.85
C ARG A 186 -10.67 7.90 8.32
N LEU A 187 -9.78 7.48 7.42
CA LEU A 187 -8.64 6.62 7.72
C LEU A 187 -7.41 7.37 8.24
N GLU A 188 -7.43 8.70 8.23
CA GLU A 188 -6.30 9.50 8.71
C GLU A 188 -5.84 9.13 10.13
N PRO A 189 -6.72 8.96 11.15
CA PRO A 189 -6.29 8.56 12.49
C PRO A 189 -5.69 7.15 12.52
N VAL A 190 -6.16 6.24 11.66
CA VAL A 190 -5.62 4.88 11.54
C VAL A 190 -4.20 4.91 10.99
N ILE A 191 -3.95 5.74 9.97
CA ILE A 191 -2.62 5.92 9.38
C ILE A 191 -1.65 6.49 10.42
N MET A 192 -2.08 7.51 11.18
CA MET A 192 -1.24 8.08 12.24
C MET A 192 -0.88 7.06 13.31
N GLU A 193 -1.83 6.20 13.70
CA GLU A 193 -1.54 5.14 14.66
C GLU A 193 -0.63 4.06 14.06
N LEU A 194 -0.79 3.69 12.78
CA LEU A 194 0.14 2.77 12.09
C LEU A 194 1.57 3.30 12.05
N GLU A 195 1.74 4.62 11.94
CA GLU A 195 3.07 5.25 11.97
C GLU A 195 3.73 5.22 13.36
N ARG A 196 2.94 5.11 14.43
CA ARG A 196 3.41 5.04 15.82
C ARG A 196 3.71 3.62 16.29
N GLN A 197 3.02 2.64 15.71
CA GLN A 197 3.08 1.25 16.16
C GLN A 197 4.21 0.48 15.46
N GLU A 198 4.64 -0.62 16.09
CA GLU A 198 5.59 -1.56 15.49
C GLU A 198 4.88 -2.60 14.61
N ASN A 199 4.70 -3.83 15.11
CA ASN A 199 4.09 -4.91 14.33
C ASN A 199 2.56 -4.84 14.43
N VAL A 200 1.89 -4.63 13.30
CA VAL A 200 0.42 -4.54 13.24
C VAL A 200 -0.13 -5.39 12.11
N LEU A 201 -1.16 -6.18 12.40
CA LEU A 201 -2.01 -6.84 11.42
C LEU A 201 -3.36 -6.12 11.34
N VAL A 202 -3.69 -5.58 10.18
CA VAL A 202 -4.99 -4.93 9.91
C VAL A 202 -5.84 -5.85 9.03
N ILE A 203 -6.95 -6.34 9.60
CA ILE A 203 -7.96 -7.14 8.91
C ILE A 203 -9.13 -6.21 8.55
N CYS A 204 -9.22 -5.83 7.28
CA CYS A 204 -10.17 -4.82 6.81
C CYS A 204 -10.91 -5.27 5.55
N HIS A 205 -11.20 -4.32 4.65
CA HIS A 205 -12.07 -4.52 3.48
C HIS A 205 -11.42 -4.02 2.20
N GLN A 206 -12.08 -4.17 1.05
CA GLN A 206 -11.46 -3.91 -0.24
C GLN A 206 -11.15 -2.42 -0.44
N ALA A 207 -12.09 -1.51 -0.18
CA ALA A 207 -11.83 -0.08 -0.39
C ALA A 207 -10.87 0.48 0.67
N VAL A 208 -11.06 0.07 1.93
CA VAL A 208 -10.17 0.44 3.05
C VAL A 208 -8.73 0.03 2.79
N MET A 209 -8.50 -1.25 2.42
CA MET A 209 -7.16 -1.77 2.16
C MET A 209 -6.47 -1.05 1.00
N ARG A 210 -7.23 -0.65 -0.03
CA ARG A 210 -6.71 0.16 -1.14
C ARG A 210 -6.20 1.53 -0.67
N CYS A 211 -6.95 2.22 0.19
CA CYS A 211 -6.53 3.51 0.74
C CYS A 211 -5.25 3.38 1.58
N LEU A 212 -5.20 2.39 2.48
CA LEU A 212 -4.01 2.12 3.29
C LEU A 212 -2.80 1.76 2.42
N LEU A 213 -3.00 0.90 1.42
CA LEU A 213 -1.93 0.50 0.51
C LEU A 213 -1.44 1.68 -0.34
N ALA A 214 -2.34 2.54 -0.80
CA ALA A 214 -1.98 3.73 -1.56
C ALA A 214 -1.12 4.70 -0.76
N TYR A 215 -1.38 4.86 0.54
CA TYR A 215 -0.54 5.64 1.45
C TYR A 215 0.89 5.07 1.52
N PHE A 216 1.05 3.78 1.83
CA PHE A 216 2.40 3.19 1.99
C PHE A 216 3.18 3.05 0.68
N LEU A 217 2.50 2.98 -0.46
CA LEU A 217 3.11 2.81 -1.77
C LEU A 217 3.13 4.08 -2.63
N ASP A 218 2.79 5.24 -2.05
CA ASP A 218 2.74 6.54 -2.74
C ASP A 218 1.94 6.50 -4.06
N LYS A 219 0.72 5.95 -3.99
CA LYS A 219 -0.17 5.83 -5.15
C LYS A 219 -1.13 7.00 -5.24
N SER A 220 -1.35 7.46 -6.48
CA SER A 220 -2.21 8.62 -6.74
C SER A 220 -3.69 8.31 -6.47
N ALA A 221 -4.49 9.37 -6.29
CA ALA A 221 -5.94 9.30 -6.17
C ALA A 221 -6.60 8.57 -7.37
N ALA A 222 -6.02 8.70 -8.57
CA ALA A 222 -6.51 8.03 -9.77
C ALA A 222 -6.25 6.51 -9.77
N GLU A 223 -5.14 6.06 -9.17
CA GLU A 223 -4.76 4.65 -9.09
C GLU A 223 -5.41 3.92 -7.90
N MET A 224 -5.58 4.61 -6.77
CA MET A 224 -6.02 4.04 -5.49
C MET A 224 -7.29 3.16 -5.61
N PRO A 225 -8.41 3.60 -6.23
CA PRO A 225 -9.63 2.80 -6.35
C PRO A 225 -9.50 1.51 -7.16
N TYR A 226 -8.37 1.32 -7.83
CA TYR A 226 -8.07 0.20 -8.72
C TYR A 226 -6.87 -0.63 -8.28
N LEU A 227 -6.29 -0.36 -7.10
CA LEU A 227 -5.27 -1.26 -6.54
C LEU A 227 -5.86 -2.66 -6.30
N LYS A 228 -5.03 -3.69 -6.53
CA LYS A 228 -5.43 -5.10 -6.39
C LYS A 228 -5.21 -5.54 -4.94
N CYS A 229 -6.31 -5.84 -4.26
CA CYS A 229 -6.34 -6.36 -2.89
C CYS A 229 -7.21 -7.64 -2.87
N PRO A 230 -6.68 -8.77 -3.39
CA PRO A 230 -7.45 -10.01 -3.49
C PRO A 230 -7.83 -10.56 -2.11
N LEU A 231 -8.91 -11.33 -2.07
CA LEU A 231 -9.25 -12.11 -0.87
C LEU A 231 -8.15 -13.14 -0.58
N HIS A 232 -8.08 -13.55 0.68
CA HIS A 232 -7.21 -14.62 1.17
C HIS A 232 -5.70 -14.44 0.94
N THR A 233 -5.28 -13.19 0.74
CA THR A 233 -3.89 -12.80 0.53
C THR A 233 -3.48 -11.79 1.59
N VAL A 234 -2.32 -12.02 2.19
CA VAL A 234 -1.68 -11.08 3.12
C VAL A 234 -0.66 -10.26 2.35
N LEU A 235 -0.76 -8.94 2.45
CA LEU A 235 0.29 -8.03 2.00
C LEU A 235 1.17 -7.68 3.20
N LYS A 236 2.42 -8.13 3.15
CA LYS A 236 3.45 -7.79 4.13
C LYS A 236 4.18 -6.55 3.66
N LEU A 237 4.09 -5.49 4.46
CA LEU A 237 4.70 -4.20 4.23
C LEU A 237 5.91 -4.04 5.17
N THR A 238 7.08 -3.79 4.59
CA THR A 238 8.30 -3.47 5.33
C THR A 238 8.78 -2.09 4.92
N PRO A 239 8.57 -1.07 5.78
CA PRO A 239 9.10 0.27 5.55
C PRO A 239 10.62 0.25 5.39
N VAL A 240 11.11 0.97 4.37
CA VAL A 240 12.54 1.18 4.10
C VAL A 240 12.78 2.68 3.91
N ALA A 241 14.03 3.13 3.97
CA ALA A 241 14.37 4.56 4.07
C ALA A 241 13.67 5.50 3.08
N TYR A 242 13.34 5.03 1.86
CA TYR A 242 12.70 5.84 0.81
C TYR A 242 11.46 5.17 0.20
N GLY A 243 10.77 4.30 0.96
CA GLY A 243 9.55 3.66 0.48
C GLY A 243 9.11 2.49 1.34
N CYS A 244 8.34 1.58 0.75
CA CYS A 244 7.88 0.38 1.43
C CYS A 244 8.01 -0.83 0.50
N ARG A 245 8.65 -1.89 0.98
CA ARG A 245 8.64 -3.18 0.27
C ARG A 245 7.30 -3.85 0.52
N VAL A 246 6.70 -4.42 -0.52
CA VAL A 246 5.48 -5.23 -0.42
C VAL A 246 5.75 -6.66 -0.87
N GLU A 247 5.34 -7.61 -0.04
CA GLU A 247 5.36 -9.04 -0.35
C GLU A 247 3.92 -9.57 -0.28
N SER A 248 3.47 -10.23 -1.33
CA SER A 248 2.12 -10.80 -1.42
C SER A 248 2.17 -12.30 -1.10
N ILE A 249 1.43 -12.70 -0.08
CA ILE A 249 1.44 -14.06 0.46
C ILE A 249 0.02 -14.63 0.39
N CYS A 250 -0.24 -15.51 -0.58
CA CYS A 250 -1.51 -16.20 -0.74
C CYS A 250 -1.59 -17.39 0.21
N LEU A 251 -2.63 -17.49 1.04
CA LEU A 251 -2.75 -18.53 2.07
C LEU A 251 -3.42 -19.83 1.57
N ASN A 252 -3.42 -20.03 0.25
CA ASN A 252 -3.86 -21.25 -0.43
C ASN A 252 -5.29 -21.70 -0.07
N VAL A 253 -6.20 -20.73 0.10
CA VAL A 253 -7.64 -20.95 0.24
C VAL A 253 -8.33 -20.20 -0.88
N GLU A 254 -9.10 -20.90 -1.72
CA GLU A 254 -9.83 -20.28 -2.82
C GLU A 254 -10.81 -19.21 -2.34
N ALA A 255 -11.04 -18.20 -3.19
CA ALA A 255 -12.05 -17.17 -3.00
C ALA A 255 -12.55 -16.67 -4.35
N VAL A 256 -13.75 -16.09 -4.36
CA VAL A 256 -14.23 -15.31 -5.50
C VAL A 256 -13.36 -14.08 -5.76
N ASN A 257 -13.32 -13.63 -7.01
CA ASN A 257 -12.70 -12.37 -7.38
C ASN A 257 -13.70 -11.22 -7.26
N THR A 258 -13.40 -10.22 -6.44
CA THR A 258 -14.22 -9.01 -6.26
C THR A 258 -13.61 -7.76 -6.91
N HIS A 259 -12.53 -7.94 -7.68
CA HIS A 259 -11.85 -6.86 -8.38
C HIS A 259 -12.53 -6.55 -9.71
N ARG A 260 -12.89 -5.27 -9.91
CA ARG A 260 -13.42 -4.75 -11.16
C ARG A 260 -12.43 -3.74 -11.73
N GLU A 261 -11.90 -4.06 -12.91
CA GLU A 261 -10.97 -3.21 -13.67
C GLU A 261 -11.67 -1.93 -14.14
N ARG A 262 -10.88 -0.91 -14.48
CA ARG A 262 -11.41 0.33 -15.06
C ARG A 262 -11.97 0.05 -16.47
N SER A 263 -13.20 0.50 -16.74
CA SER A 263 -13.81 0.34 -18.07
C SER A 263 -13.00 1.08 -19.15
N GLU A 264 -12.95 0.53 -20.36
CA GLU A 264 -12.27 1.17 -21.50
C GLU A 264 -12.89 2.53 -21.88
N GLU A 265 -14.19 2.69 -21.64
CA GLU A 265 -14.91 3.95 -21.88
C GLU A 265 -14.43 5.06 -20.94
N ALA A 266 -14.19 4.75 -19.66
CA ALA A 266 -13.64 5.70 -18.69
C ALA A 266 -12.16 6.05 -18.93
N LYS A 267 -11.44 5.30 -19.79
CA LYS A 267 -10.07 5.62 -20.19
C LYS A 267 -10.01 6.67 -21.30
N LYS A 268 -11.09 6.86 -22.08
CA LYS A 268 -11.11 7.72 -23.28
C LYS A 268 -11.31 9.22 -22.99
N GLY A 269 -11.54 9.63 -21.75
CA GLY A 269 -11.82 11.02 -21.39
C GLY A 269 -13.16 11.52 -21.94
N PRO A 270 -13.54 12.79 -21.69
CA PRO A 270 -14.85 13.29 -22.09
C PRO A 270 -15.05 13.27 -23.62
N ASN A 271 -16.25 12.85 -24.05
CA ASN A 271 -16.62 12.70 -25.45
C ASN A 271 -16.41 14.00 -26.27
N PRO A 272 -15.83 13.92 -27.50
CA PRO A 272 -15.60 15.09 -28.35
C PRO A 272 -16.87 15.89 -28.69
N LEU A 273 -18.03 15.23 -28.69
CA LEU A 273 -19.33 15.81 -29.04
C LEU A 273 -19.86 16.82 -28.00
N MET A 274 -19.33 16.84 -26.77
CA MET A 274 -19.70 17.82 -25.74
C MET A 274 -18.83 19.08 -25.74
N ARG A 275 -17.84 19.19 -26.65
CA ARG A 275 -17.04 20.41 -26.84
C ARG A 275 -17.70 21.38 -27.83
N ARG A 276 -18.89 21.86 -27.49
CA ARG A 276 -19.38 23.15 -28.00
C ARG A 276 -19.96 23.93 -26.82
N ASN A 277 -19.14 24.85 -26.29
CA ASN A 277 -19.54 25.99 -25.45
C ASN A 277 -19.44 25.86 -23.92
N SER A 278 -18.41 25.22 -23.35
CA SER A 278 -18.02 25.49 -21.95
C SER A 278 -16.64 26.12 -21.88
N VAL A 279 -16.60 27.40 -21.49
CA VAL A 279 -15.37 28.10 -21.14
C VAL A 279 -15.11 27.83 -19.66
N THR A 280 -14.47 26.71 -19.36
CA THR A 280 -13.95 26.44 -18.01
C THR A 280 -12.52 26.98 -17.94
N PRO A 281 -12.14 27.79 -16.94
CA PRO A 281 -10.75 28.26 -16.81
C PRO A 281 -9.83 27.06 -16.60
N LEU A 282 -8.84 26.91 -17.46
CA LEU A 282 -7.79 25.90 -17.31
C LEU A 282 -6.95 26.26 -16.08
N ALA A 283 -6.96 25.40 -15.06
CA ALA A 283 -5.88 25.39 -14.08
C ALA A 283 -4.56 25.07 -14.80
N SER A 284 -3.49 25.76 -14.41
CA SER A 284 -2.15 25.63 -14.99
C SER A 284 -1.71 24.16 -15.07
N PRO A 285 -1.01 23.74 -16.15
CA PRO A 285 -0.51 22.38 -16.26
C PRO A 285 0.49 22.07 -15.14
N GLU A 286 0.30 20.93 -14.46
CA GLU A 286 1.30 20.39 -13.53
C GLU A 286 2.64 20.16 -14.26
N PRO A 287 3.79 20.41 -13.60
CA PRO A 287 5.08 20.13 -14.18
C PRO A 287 5.25 18.64 -14.42
N THR A 288 5.65 18.29 -15.64
CA THR A 288 5.97 16.94 -16.12
C THR A 288 6.94 16.22 -15.18
N LYS A 289 6.43 15.27 -14.38
CA LYS A 289 7.29 14.32 -13.65
C LYS A 289 7.96 13.39 -14.66
N LYS A 290 9.30 13.36 -14.65
CA LYS A 290 10.10 12.41 -15.43
C LYS A 290 9.77 10.96 -15.01
N PRO A 291 9.72 10.00 -15.95
CA PRO A 291 9.42 8.61 -15.62
C PRO A 291 10.58 8.01 -14.81
N ARG A 292 10.28 7.44 -13.64
CA ARG A 292 11.20 6.53 -12.92
C ARG A 292 10.83 5.10 -13.30
N ILE A 293 11.87 4.29 -13.47
CA ILE A 293 11.86 2.92 -13.99
C ILE A 293 10.85 2.07 -13.22
N ASN A 294 9.78 1.64 -13.91
CA ASN A 294 8.88 0.60 -13.45
C ASN A 294 9.60 -0.74 -13.60
N SER A 295 9.96 -1.39 -12.49
CA SER A 295 10.22 -2.84 -12.48
C SER A 295 8.97 -3.54 -11.97
N PHE A 296 7.95 -3.63 -12.81
CA PHE A 296 6.82 -4.54 -12.57
C PHE A 296 6.15 -4.88 -13.90
N GLU A 297 6.81 -5.76 -14.65
CA GLU A 297 6.19 -6.65 -15.62
C GLU A 297 7.18 -7.80 -15.88
N GLU A 298 6.63 -9.01 -16.09
CA GLU A 298 7.31 -10.30 -16.30
C GLU A 298 7.81 -11.05 -15.07
N HIS A 299 6.93 -11.87 -14.46
CA HIS A 299 7.22 -13.27 -14.14
C HIS A 299 5.90 -14.00 -13.78
N VAL A 300 5.02 -14.14 -14.76
CA VAL A 300 3.97 -15.16 -14.73
C VAL A 300 3.77 -15.70 -16.15
N ALA A 301 4.67 -16.58 -16.60
CA ALA A 301 4.37 -17.53 -17.68
C ALA A 301 5.44 -18.64 -17.77
N SER A 302 4.95 -19.88 -17.66
CA SER A 302 5.38 -21.06 -18.42
C SER A 302 6.82 -21.58 -18.25
N SER A 303 6.94 -22.62 -17.43
CA SER A 303 7.98 -23.65 -17.57
C SER A 303 7.58 -24.66 -18.65
N SER A 304 8.18 -24.59 -19.85
CA SER A 304 8.36 -25.76 -20.71
C SER A 304 9.35 -25.51 -21.85
N ALA A 305 10.17 -26.53 -22.12
CA ALA A 305 10.90 -26.83 -23.36
C ALA A 305 12.34 -26.29 -23.54
N ALA A 306 13.26 -27.23 -23.28
CA ALA A 306 14.41 -27.65 -24.10
C ALA A 306 15.33 -26.59 -24.77
N LEU A 307 16.59 -26.58 -24.32
CA LEU A 307 17.72 -25.99 -25.04
C LEU A 307 18.24 -26.96 -26.13
N PRO A 308 18.55 -26.50 -27.36
CA PRO A 308 19.31 -27.27 -28.33
C PRO A 308 20.82 -27.15 -28.08
N VAL A 309 21.49 -28.29 -28.17
CA VAL A 309 22.94 -28.48 -28.24
C VAL A 309 23.47 -27.97 -29.57
N CYS A 310 24.60 -27.26 -29.57
CA CYS A 310 25.42 -27.11 -30.77
C CYS A 310 26.91 -27.26 -30.43
N MET A 311 27.55 -28.20 -31.11
CA MET A 311 28.93 -28.69 -30.93
C MET A 311 29.99 -27.73 -31.51
N PRO A 312 31.27 -27.88 -31.11
CA PRO A 312 32.35 -26.93 -31.43
C PRO A 312 33.07 -27.24 -32.75
N GLN A 313 33.68 -26.21 -33.36
CA GLN A 313 34.58 -26.34 -34.50
C GLN A 313 36.06 -26.38 -34.09
N GLU A 314 36.81 -27.18 -34.85
CA GLU A 314 38.17 -27.66 -34.62
C GLU A 314 39.30 -26.65 -34.95
N VAL A 315 40.47 -27.00 -34.40
CA VAL A 315 41.80 -26.35 -34.41
C VAL A 315 42.57 -26.65 -35.71
N PRO A 316 43.62 -25.87 -36.06
CA PRO A 316 44.96 -26.50 -36.21
C PRO A 316 46.13 -25.63 -35.69
N THR A 317 46.98 -26.09 -34.75
CA THR A 317 48.24 -26.89 -34.86
C THR A 317 49.53 -26.04 -34.88
N GLN A 318 50.36 -26.11 -33.83
CA GLN A 318 51.80 -26.50 -33.83
C GLN A 318 52.59 -26.02 -32.57
N LEU A 319 53.38 -26.96 -32.01
CA LEU A 319 54.32 -26.96 -30.87
C LEU A 319 55.76 -26.52 -31.31
N PRO A 320 56.88 -26.59 -30.52
CA PRO A 320 57.11 -27.11 -29.15
C PRO A 320 58.05 -26.27 -28.22
N GLY A 321 58.12 -26.64 -26.92
CA GLY A 321 59.22 -26.24 -26.02
C GLY A 321 59.02 -26.66 -24.54
N GLN A 322 59.66 -27.76 -24.13
CA GLN A 322 59.78 -28.32 -22.76
C GLN A 322 60.81 -27.55 -21.88
N PRO A 323 61.13 -27.96 -20.62
CA PRO A 323 60.34 -28.49 -19.48
C PRO A 323 60.72 -27.81 -18.12
N LEU A 324 60.13 -28.25 -16.98
CA LEU A 324 60.83 -28.68 -15.74
C LEU A 324 59.92 -28.64 -14.47
N LEU A 325 59.88 -29.78 -13.77
CA LEU A 325 59.71 -30.08 -12.31
C LEU A 325 58.67 -29.31 -11.47
N GLY A 326 57.88 -29.90 -10.56
CA GLY A 326 57.83 -31.25 -10.01
C GLY A 326 57.09 -31.25 -8.65
N LYS A 327 56.37 -32.35 -8.37
CA LYS A 327 56.02 -32.97 -7.06
C LYS A 327 55.32 -32.12 -5.98
N ALA A 328 54.06 -32.45 -5.63
CA ALA A 328 53.63 -33.41 -4.59
C ALA A 328 53.49 -32.74 -3.20
N CYS A 329 52.28 -32.60 -2.63
CA CYS A 329 51.49 -33.60 -1.88
C CYS A 329 51.81 -33.59 -0.36
N LEU A 330 50.74 -33.45 0.44
CA LEU A 330 50.54 -33.85 1.84
C LEU A 330 51.31 -33.12 2.96
N THR A 331 50.58 -32.37 3.78
CA THR A 331 50.25 -32.76 5.17
C THR A 331 49.02 -32.03 5.66
#